data_AF-T2IP61-F1
#
_entry.id   AF-T2IP61-F1
#
_cell.length_a   1.000
_cell.length_b   1.000
_cell.length_c   1.000
_cell.angle_alpha   90.00
_cell.angle_beta   90.00
_cell.angle_gamma   90.00
#
_symmetry.space_group_name_H-M   'P 1'
#
loop_
_entity.id
_entity.type
_entity.pdbx_description
1 polymer ?
#
loop_
_entity_poly.entity_id
_entity_poly.type
_entity_poly.pdbx_seq_one_letter_code
_entity_poly.pdbx_strand_id
1 'polypeptide(L)' 'MNPTDRQAQGLYRLCYRLTNAIYPEWKYRTIELVRIDERTGNLYVLAGELDFEIKQTGGYEP' A
#
# COMPACT_ATOMS: atom_id res chain seq x y z
N MET A 1 10.50 12.81 -6.23
CA MET A 1 11.08 12.02 -5.12
C MET A 1 10.96 10.53 -5.46
N ASN A 2 11.85 9.67 -4.97
CA ASN A 2 11.75 8.22 -5.16
C ASN A 2 11.33 7.55 -3.84
N PRO A 3 10.57 6.44 -3.88
CA PRO A 3 10.23 5.71 -2.66
C PRO A 3 11.47 5.03 -2.09
N THR A 4 11.55 4.89 -0.77
CA THR A 4 12.63 4.15 -0.12
C THR A 4 12.49 2.65 -0.35
N ASP A 5 13.58 1.90 -0.20
CA ASP A 5 13.53 0.42 -0.28
C ASP A 5 12.55 -0.17 0.73
N ARG A 6 12.43 0.45 1.91
CA ARG A 6 11.48 0.03 2.95
C ARG A 6 10.04 0.25 2.51
N GLN A 7 9.76 1.37 1.87
CA GLN A 7 8.45 1.68 1.28
C GLN A 7 8.11 0.71 0.14
N ALA A 8 9.06 0.40 -0.73
CA ALA A 8 8.88 -0.60 -1.79
C ALA A 8 8.54 -1.98 -1.22
N GLN A 9 9.22 -2.41 -0.16
CA GLN A 9 8.91 -3.66 0.55
C GLN A 9 7.53 -3.62 1.24
N GLY A 10 7.17 -2.48 1.85
CA GLY A 10 5.84 -2.25 2.43
C GLY A 10 4.74 -2.39 1.38
N LEU A 11 4.94 -1.74 0.23
CA LEU A 11 4.03 -1.77 -0.90
C LEU A 11 3.86 -3.19 -1.46
N TYR A 12 4.97 -3.92 -1.65
CA TYR A 12 4.92 -5.32 -2.09
C TYR A 12 4.07 -6.18 -1.15
N ARG A 13 4.26 -6.06 0.17
CA ARG A 13 3.47 -6.80 1.17
C ARG A 13 2.00 -6.40 1.17
N LEU A 14 1.71 -5.10 1.02
CA LEU A 14 0.34 -4.60 0.93
C LEU A 14 -0.36 -5.14 -0.31
N CYS A 15 0.25 -5.00 -1.49
CA CYS A 15 -0.29 -5.54 -2.74
C CYS A 15 -0.53 -7.04 -2.63
N TYR A 16 0.45 -7.81 -2.11
CA TYR A 16 0.28 -9.23 -1.87
C TYR A 16 -0.95 -9.55 -1.00
N ARG A 17 -1.24 -8.75 0.03
CA ARG A 17 -2.42 -8.93 0.88
C ARG A 17 -3.74 -8.56 0.19
N LEU A 18 -3.74 -7.48 -0.58
CA LEU A 18 -4.94 -6.99 -1.26
C LEU A 18 -5.33 -7.85 -2.47
N THR A 19 -4.34 -8.45 -3.14
CA THR A 19 -4.55 -9.22 -4.38
C THR A 19 -4.49 -10.74 -4.18
N ASN A 20 -4.37 -11.24 -2.95
CA ASN A 20 -4.49 -12.68 -2.67
C ASN A 20 -5.68 -12.98 -1.76
N ALA A 21 -6.33 -14.13 -1.98
CA ALA A 21 -7.31 -14.68 -1.06
C ALA A 21 -6.59 -15.27 0.15
N ILE A 22 -6.29 -14.43 1.15
CA ILE A 22 -5.67 -14.88 2.40
C ILE A 22 -6.71 -15.49 3.34
N TYR A 23 -7.97 -15.05 3.23
CA TYR A 23 -9.10 -15.59 4.00
C TYR A 23 -10.30 -15.85 3.09
N PRO A 24 -11.17 -16.82 3.40
CA PRO A 24 -12.35 -17.15 2.58
C PRO A 24 -13.28 -15.96 2.29
N GLU A 25 -13.31 -14.98 3.20
CA GLU A 25 -14.16 -13.78 3.10
C GLU A 25 -13.42 -12.56 2.53
N TRP A 26 -12.11 -12.70 2.28
CA TRP A 26 -11.29 -11.58 1.81
C TRP A 26 -11.52 -11.37 0.31
N LYS A 27 -12.23 -10.30 -0.03
CA LYS A 27 -12.41 -9.89 -1.42
C LYS A 27 -11.11 -9.31 -1.97
N TYR A 28 -10.68 -9.81 -3.12
CA TYR A 28 -9.63 -9.18 -3.91
C TYR A 28 -9.94 -7.71 -4.14
N ARG A 29 -8.93 -6.86 -3.97
CA ARG A 29 -9.04 -5.42 -4.25
C ARG A 29 -8.10 -5.07 -5.39
N THR A 30 -8.61 -4.32 -6.35
CA THR A 30 -7.81 -3.71 -7.40
C THR A 30 -7.00 -2.58 -6.79
N ILE A 31 -5.72 -2.48 -7.13
CA ILE A 31 -4.91 -1.31 -6.79
C ILE A 31 -5.20 -0.24 -7.84
N GLU A 32 -5.81 0.86 -7.42
CA GLU A 32 -6.28 1.93 -8.31
C GLU A 32 -5.24 3.04 -8.44
N LEU A 33 -4.53 3.35 -7.35
CA LEU A 33 -3.53 4.40 -7.33
C LEU A 33 -2.39 4.03 -6.38
N VAL A 34 -1.16 4.33 -6.80
CA VAL A 34 0.01 4.39 -5.93
C VAL A 34 0.74 5.68 -6.25
N ARG A 35 0.91 6.56 -5.26
CA ARG A 35 1.62 7.83 -5.43
C ARG A 35 2.45 8.19 -4.21
N ILE A 36 3.50 8.96 -4.42
CA ILE A 36 4.23 9.61 -3.31
C ILE A 36 3.51 10.91 -2.97
N ASP A 37 3.21 11.12 -1.69
CA ASP A 37 2.87 12.46 -1.19
C ASP A 37 4.17 13.27 -1.10
N GLU A 38 4.31 14.30 -1.94
CA GLU A 38 5.52 15.11 -2.00
C GLU A 38 5.78 15.95 -0.73
N ARG A 39 4.74 16.16 0.10
CA ARG A 39 4.86 16.95 1.34
C ARG A 39 5.42 16.13 2.50
N THR A 40 5.15 14.82 2.53
CA THR A 40 5.54 13.91 3.62
C THR A 40 6.55 12.84 3.18
N GLY A 41 6.64 12.56 1.88
CA GLY A 41 7.40 11.46 1.30
C GLY A 41 6.77 10.09 1.53
N ASN A 42 5.54 10.00 2.03
CA ASN A 42 4.84 8.74 2.24
C ASN A 42 4.25 8.21 0.92
N LEU A 43 4.04 6.89 0.83
CA LEU A 43 3.32 6.29 -0.29
C LEU A 43 1.84 6.16 0.05
N TYR A 44 1.00 6.81 -0.73
CA TYR A 44 -0.44 6.64 -0.69
C TYR A 44 -0.89 5.57 -1.66
N VAL A 45 -1.72 4.64 -1.20
CA VAL A 45 -2.26 3.53 -1.98
C VAL A 45 -3.77 3.54 -1.87
N LEU A 46 -4.47 3.59 -3.01
CA LEU A 46 -5.93 3.44 -3.08
C LEU A 46 -6.28 2.06 -3.63
N ALA A 47 -7.17 1.34 -2.95
CA ALA A 47 -7.61 0.01 -3.32
C ALA A 47 -9.12 -0.17 -3.06
N GLY A 48 -9.95 0.25 -4.01
CA GLY A 48 -11.40 0.33 -3.84
C GLY A 48 -11.76 1.37 -2.78
N GLU A 49 -12.50 0.94 -1.75
CA GLU A 49 -12.92 1.80 -0.63
C GLU A 49 -11.86 1.92 0.48
N LEU A 50 -10.72 1.26 0.33
CA LEU A 50 -9.63 1.28 1.30
C LEU A 50 -8.50 2.17 0.81
N ASP A 51 -7.95 2.96 1.71
CA ASP A 51 -6.72 3.70 1.48
C ASP A 51 -5.68 3.42 2.56
N PHE A 52 -4.42 3.45 2.13
CA PHE A 52 -3.29 3.15 2.99
C PHE A 52 -2.20 4.19 2.80
N GLU A 53 -1.53 4.53 3.90
CA GLU A 53 -0.33 5.35 3.89
C GLU A 53 0.86 4.55 4.40
N ILE A 54 1.79 4.25 3.50
CA ILE A 54 3.05 3.58 3.83
C ILE A 54 4.06 4.67 4.20
N LYS A 55 4.35 4.73 5.51
CA LYS A 55 5.35 5.63 6.08
C LYS A 55 6.72 5.37 5.47
N GLN A 56 7.64 6.32 5.54
CA GLN A 56 9.03 6.15 5.07
C GLN A 56 9.76 4.95 5.72
N THR A 57 9.28 4.48 6.88
CA THR A 57 9.76 3.27 7.57
C THR A 57 9.32 1.96 6.91
N GLY A 58 8.40 2.01 5.94
CA GLY A 58 7.81 0.86 5.26
C GLY A 58 6.59 0.25 5.96
N GLY A 59 6.20 0.80 7.11
CA GLY A 59 5.00 0.39 7.85
C GLY A 59 3.76 1.15 7.37
N TYR A 60 2.62 0.48 7.46
CA TYR A 60 1.28 1.04 7.26
C TYR A 60 0.34 0.42 8.30
N GLU A 61 -0.69 1.16 8.70
CA GLU A 61 -1.74 0.66 9.59
C GLU A 61 -2.95 0.21 8.74
N PRO A 62 -3.67 -0.87 9.12
CA PRO A 62 -4.86 -1.34 8.42
C PRO A 62 -6.07 -0.43 8.60
#